data_AF-A0A1F4Z4Q2-F1
#
_entry.id   AF-A0A1F4Z4Q2-F1
#
_cell.length_a   1.000
_cell.length_b   1.000
_cell.length_c   1.000
_cell.angle_alpha   90.00
_cell.angle_beta   90.00
_cell.angle_gamma   90.00
#
_symmetry.space_group_name_H-M   'P 1'
#
loop_
_entity.id
_entity.type
_entity.pdbx_description
1 polymer ?
#
loop_
_entity_poly.entity_id
_entity_poly.type
_entity_poly.pdbx_seq_one_letter_code
_entity_poly.pdbx_strand_id
1 'polypeptide(L)'
;MNNSDRLLEKFRSRFTGMPLLLQILVLAVLALSLPTAIYVLKNGGIRLPSRAAVTDPVLYFAPSSYSLPPNQTVKLMLDAKAHKIGFSLVELAFDKTKINLAGEITTSSQLPAVISKTSSGTANSTGRIIFALAVCDPLQGQCDPKPIPPSGLIELAQIPITAIQTPPTGQLTTSITVTASGVQLVSDQEVALPFTHSPADITIFPQNITPTPTPPVSPTPTSPPPPGTGSISVDPLTVTKPVSQVFPAVLNFNTNGIPISSLTFRLTYPYTGSVPELDVVNQTGSPTSVIYPAPPFDSSPDWSFPVNSVTKSNGFVTIDFAAANTSTAGFSNTTDQALVTIFLKAASVPAINPVNLTFDMTETKMMSKTSPPVNILTPPANPVYFISSAPTMIFSHKMQGVTVPLVTRTDYLTLTSQVYPPYTYTHPVLSSTDGIFTSQPALSLTNTTITDVGTPYDVLIKSPGYLQKKFGSVTLLPGENITPVGWRDIKILAGDFDSNNILNIIDLGKMLSVYTALSVPVTDLNRIYDIDADASITISDIAQVLSNYTALEIPGD
;
A
#
# COMPACT_ATOMS: atom_id res chain seq x y z
N MET A 1 15.90 68.70 31.67
CA MET A 1 16.95 68.13 32.54
C MET A 1 16.54 66.70 32.85
N ASN A 2 17.29 65.71 32.35
CA ASN A 2 16.95 64.31 32.57
C ASN A 2 17.28 63.91 34.01
N ASN A 3 16.68 62.83 34.52
CA ASN A 3 16.86 62.39 35.91
C ASN A 3 18.34 62.16 36.28
N SER A 4 19.18 61.81 35.30
CA SER A 4 20.64 61.72 35.42
C SER A 4 21.30 63.04 35.81
N ASP A 5 20.91 64.14 35.14
CA ASP A 5 21.52 65.45 35.34
C ASP A 5 21.14 66.03 36.71
N ARG A 6 19.88 65.82 37.14
CA ARG A 6 19.41 66.19 38.49
C ARG A 6 20.12 65.42 39.60
N LEU A 7 20.52 64.17 39.36
CA LEU A 7 21.27 63.36 40.31
C LEU A 7 22.72 63.81 40.41
N LEU A 8 23.38 64.07 39.28
CA LEU A 8 24.75 64.58 39.21
C LEU A 8 24.88 65.95 39.89
N GLU A 9 23.91 66.84 39.68
CA GLU A 9 23.91 68.16 40.30
C GLU A 9 23.66 68.11 41.81
N LYS A 10 22.74 67.24 42.27
CA LYS A 10 22.54 66.97 43.70
C LYS A 10 23.79 66.38 44.35
N PHE A 11 24.46 65.43 43.69
CA PHE A 11 25.70 64.84 44.17
C PHE A 11 26.81 65.90 44.26
N ARG A 12 26.99 66.72 43.21
CA ARG A 12 28.00 67.79 43.19
C ARG A 12 27.77 68.80 44.32
N SER A 13 26.53 69.26 44.52
CA SER A 13 26.22 70.23 45.59
C SER A 13 26.50 69.68 46.99
N ARG A 14 26.22 68.39 47.22
CA ARG A 14 26.51 67.74 48.51
C ARG A 14 27.98 67.44 48.70
N PHE A 15 28.68 67.08 47.62
CA PHE A 15 30.11 66.79 47.65
C PHE A 15 30.92 68.05 47.98
N THR A 16 30.63 69.18 47.34
CA THR A 16 31.34 70.46 47.60
C THR A 16 31.07 71.05 48.98
N GLY A 17 29.95 70.70 49.62
CA GLY A 17 29.60 71.15 50.97
C GLY A 17 30.25 70.35 52.11
N MET A 18 30.98 69.27 51.80
CA MET A 18 31.64 68.45 52.82
C MET A 18 33.02 69.01 53.20
N PRO A 19 33.48 68.80 54.45
CA PRO A 19 34.86 69.10 54.84
C PRO A 19 35.86 68.39 53.93
N LEU A 20 36.96 69.04 53.57
CA LEU A 20 37.97 68.56 52.62
C LEU A 20 38.43 67.11 52.91
N LEU A 21 38.60 66.77 54.18
CA LEU A 21 39.03 65.45 54.62
C LEU A 21 37.99 64.36 54.29
N LEU A 22 36.71 64.70 54.33
CA LEU A 22 35.60 63.81 53.96
C LEU A 22 35.44 63.71 52.44
N GLN A 23 35.69 64.79 51.69
CA GLN A 23 35.74 64.74 50.22
C GLN A 23 36.85 63.81 49.74
N ILE A 24 38.04 63.91 50.36
CA ILE A 24 39.17 63.02 50.07
C ILE A 24 38.83 61.58 50.43
N LEU A 25 38.16 61.34 51.57
CA LEU A 25 37.72 60.00 51.97
C LEU A 25 36.74 59.40 50.96
N VAL A 26 35.74 60.17 50.51
CA VAL A 26 34.75 59.72 49.52
C VAL A 26 35.41 59.44 48.16
N LEU A 27 36.34 60.28 47.73
CA LEU A 27 37.13 60.04 46.52
C LEU A 27 38.03 58.82 46.65
N ALA A 28 38.66 58.60 47.80
CA ALA A 28 39.48 57.42 48.06
C ALA A 28 38.63 56.15 48.05
N VAL A 29 37.44 56.16 48.66
CA VAL A 29 36.50 55.02 48.64
C VAL A 29 36.03 54.74 47.21
N LEU A 30 35.69 55.77 46.42
CA LEU A 30 35.33 55.61 45.01
C LEU A 30 36.50 55.07 44.18
N ALA A 31 37.70 55.62 44.37
CA ALA A 31 38.92 55.20 43.68
C ALA A 31 39.34 53.77 44.06
N LEU A 32 39.11 53.34 45.29
CA LEU A 32 39.37 51.97 45.77
C LEU A 32 38.25 50.99 45.38
N SER A 33 37.01 51.46 45.19
CA SER A 33 35.86 50.61 44.83
C SER A 33 35.98 50.01 43.42
N LEU A 34 36.58 50.74 42.47
CA LEU A 34 36.72 50.24 41.10
C LEU A 34 37.75 49.09 40.99
N PRO A 35 38.97 49.20 41.54
CA PRO A 35 39.92 48.10 41.57
C PRO A 35 39.44 46.91 42.40
N THR A 36 38.74 47.13 43.53
CA THR A 36 38.16 46.02 44.31
C THR A 36 37.02 45.34 43.57
N ALA A 37 36.14 46.07 42.87
CA ALA A 37 35.12 45.47 42.02
C ALA A 37 35.74 44.62 40.89
N ILE A 38 36.82 45.11 40.26
CA ILE A 38 37.55 44.36 39.23
C ILE A 38 38.26 43.14 39.82
N TYR A 39 38.88 43.25 41.00
CA TYR A 39 39.53 42.15 41.69
C TYR A 39 38.53 41.05 42.09
N VAL A 40 37.34 41.44 42.57
CA VAL A 40 36.24 40.51 42.88
C VAL A 40 35.69 39.87 41.60
N LEU A 41 35.58 40.59 40.48
CA LEU A 41 35.22 40.01 39.18
C LEU A 41 36.27 39.02 38.66
N LYS A 42 37.56 39.28 38.88
CA LYS A 42 38.66 38.47 38.36
C LYS A 42 38.94 37.22 39.20
N ASN A 43 38.85 37.34 40.54
CA ASN A 43 39.23 36.26 41.47
C ASN A 43 38.03 35.66 42.23
N GLY A 44 36.87 36.32 42.26
CA GLY A 44 35.69 35.91 43.04
C GLY A 44 34.81 34.85 42.37
N GLY A 45 35.24 34.22 41.28
CA GLY A 45 34.52 33.10 40.66
C GLY A 45 33.18 33.47 40.02
N ILE A 46 32.88 34.76 39.83
CA ILE A 46 31.73 35.20 39.03
C ILE A 46 32.05 34.89 37.56
N ARG A 47 31.72 33.67 37.15
CA ARG A 47 31.60 33.31 35.75
C ARG A 47 30.45 34.15 35.19
N LEU A 48 30.76 35.31 34.61
CA LEU A 48 29.89 35.93 33.64
C LEU A 48 29.88 34.95 32.46
N PRO A 49 28.82 34.16 32.21
CA PRO A 49 28.79 33.39 30.99
C PRO A 49 28.88 34.43 29.87
N SER A 50 29.97 34.41 29.10
CA SER A 50 29.87 34.91 27.74
C SER A 50 28.71 34.11 27.15
N ARG A 51 27.57 34.76 26.89
CA ARG A 51 26.61 34.26 25.92
C ARG A 51 27.37 34.28 24.60
N ALA A 52 28.21 33.27 24.35
CA ALA A 52 28.52 32.85 23.00
C ALA A 52 27.16 32.78 22.33
N ALA A 53 26.99 33.47 21.20
CA ALA A 53 25.73 33.44 20.46
C ALA A 53 25.36 31.97 20.27
N VAL A 54 24.41 31.50 21.09
CA VAL A 54 23.94 30.14 20.97
C VAL A 54 23.15 30.18 19.69
N THR A 55 23.78 29.68 18.63
CA THR A 55 23.14 29.58 17.32
C THR A 55 21.90 28.71 17.48
N ASP A 56 20.82 29.13 16.86
CA ASP A 56 19.54 28.43 16.93
C ASP A 56 19.69 26.98 16.42
N PRO A 57 18.96 26.03 17.02
CA PRO A 57 18.91 24.65 16.53
C PRO A 57 18.60 24.53 15.04
N VAL A 58 19.14 23.50 14.38
CA VAL A 58 18.95 23.24 12.94
C VAL A 58 18.38 21.84 12.73
N LEU A 59 17.25 21.76 12.02
CA LEU A 59 16.66 20.51 11.55
C LEU A 59 17.08 20.23 10.10
N TYR A 60 17.67 19.08 9.83
CA TYR A 60 18.10 18.75 8.48
C TYR A 60 18.01 17.25 8.23
N PHE A 61 18.00 16.87 6.96
CA PHE A 61 17.96 15.48 6.55
C PHE A 61 19.37 14.96 6.23
N ALA A 62 19.65 13.72 6.63
CA ALA A 62 20.88 13.02 6.31
C ALA A 62 20.53 11.68 5.62
N PRO A 63 20.88 11.49 4.33
CA PRO A 63 21.48 12.48 3.43
C PRO A 63 20.51 13.62 3.05
N SER A 64 21.05 14.78 2.65
CA SER A 64 20.25 15.94 2.20
C SER A 64 19.76 15.81 0.75
N SER A 65 20.28 14.85 0.00
CA SER A 65 19.79 14.47 -1.32
C SER A 65 20.00 12.99 -1.57
N TYR A 66 19.05 12.31 -2.19
CA TYR A 66 19.16 10.89 -2.55
C TYR A 66 18.28 10.53 -3.74
N SER A 67 18.48 9.30 -4.25
CA SER A 67 17.74 8.80 -5.40
C SER A 67 16.95 7.53 -5.12
N LEU A 68 15.83 7.39 -5.82
CA LEU A 68 14.95 6.21 -5.81
C LEU A 68 14.75 5.72 -7.25
N PRO A 69 14.54 4.43 -7.52
CA PRO A 69 14.80 3.28 -6.64
C PRO A 69 16.32 3.02 -6.44
N PRO A 70 16.74 2.20 -5.44
CA PRO A 70 15.93 1.44 -4.48
C PRO A 70 15.34 2.29 -3.34
N ASN A 71 14.54 1.69 -2.44
CA ASN A 71 14.05 2.35 -1.23
C ASN A 71 15.23 2.86 -0.38
N GLN A 72 15.06 4.03 0.24
CA GLN A 72 16.09 4.68 1.04
C GLN A 72 15.55 5.07 2.40
N THR A 73 16.37 4.98 3.44
CA THR A 73 16.03 5.50 4.77
C THR A 73 16.74 6.82 4.97
N VAL A 74 15.98 7.90 5.11
CA VAL A 74 16.50 9.24 5.42
C VAL A 74 16.35 9.52 6.91
N LYS A 75 17.38 10.11 7.50
CA LYS A 75 17.37 10.50 8.92
C LYS A 75 16.99 11.95 9.07
N LEU A 76 16.08 12.26 10.00
CA LEU A 76 15.90 13.63 10.47
C LEU A 76 16.86 13.89 11.63
N MET A 77 17.77 14.83 11.42
CA MET A 77 18.78 15.24 12.39
C MET A 77 18.41 16.60 12.97
N LEU A 78 18.64 16.75 14.27
CA LEU A 78 18.58 18.00 15.01
C LEU A 78 19.99 18.32 15.50
N ASP A 79 20.58 19.41 15.01
CA ASP A 79 21.74 20.01 15.65
C ASP A 79 21.25 21.02 16.69
N ALA A 80 21.14 20.57 17.94
CA ALA A 80 20.72 21.37 19.08
C ALA A 80 21.79 22.35 19.57
N LYS A 81 23.01 22.32 19.00
CA LYS A 81 24.14 23.15 19.45
C LYS A 81 24.38 22.95 20.95
N ALA A 82 24.39 24.03 21.73
CA ALA A 82 24.53 23.96 23.19
C ALA A 82 23.20 23.79 23.94
N HIS A 83 22.06 23.77 23.24
CA HIS A 83 20.76 23.57 23.87
C HIS A 83 20.55 22.12 24.25
N LYS A 84 20.05 21.93 25.48
CA LYS A 84 19.57 20.65 25.98
C LYS A 84 18.11 20.50 25.61
N ILE A 85 17.76 19.48 24.84
CA ILE A 85 16.41 19.30 24.28
C ILE A 85 15.58 18.42 25.21
N GLY A 86 14.49 18.99 25.76
CA GLY A 86 13.54 18.29 26.62
C GLY A 86 12.36 17.68 25.86
N PHE A 87 11.93 18.34 24.78
CA PHE A 87 10.79 17.94 23.95
C PHE A 87 10.94 18.42 22.51
N SER A 88 10.41 17.64 21.57
CA SER A 88 10.42 17.91 20.14
C SER A 88 9.12 17.41 19.51
N LEU A 89 8.26 18.32 19.07
CA LEU A 89 7.18 18.05 18.10
C LEU A 89 7.69 18.42 16.71
N VAL A 90 7.56 17.53 15.74
CA VAL A 90 7.94 17.78 14.35
C VAL A 90 6.85 17.35 13.40
N GLU A 91 6.55 18.24 12.45
CA GLU A 91 5.72 17.96 11.28
C GLU A 91 6.56 18.02 10.00
N LEU A 92 6.49 16.96 9.20
CA LEU A 92 7.10 16.86 7.88
C LEU A 92 6.02 16.76 6.81
N ALA A 93 6.31 17.30 5.62
CA ALA A 93 5.45 17.21 4.44
C ALA A 93 6.20 16.60 3.25
N PHE A 94 5.52 15.75 2.48
CA PHE A 94 6.01 15.16 1.25
C PHE A 94 4.89 15.02 0.19
N ASP A 95 5.27 14.87 -1.07
CA ASP A 95 4.32 14.64 -2.16
C ASP A 95 3.91 13.16 -2.24
N LYS A 96 2.73 12.85 -1.68
CA LYS A 96 2.13 11.51 -1.66
C LYS A 96 1.78 10.94 -3.03
N THR A 97 1.87 11.73 -4.11
CA THR A 97 1.66 11.22 -5.48
C THR A 97 2.96 10.65 -6.05
N LYS A 98 4.11 10.99 -5.46
CA LYS A 98 5.44 10.62 -5.97
C LYS A 98 6.16 9.63 -5.07
N ILE A 99 6.08 9.83 -3.75
CA ILE A 99 6.76 8.98 -2.75
C ILE A 99 5.81 8.59 -1.62
N ASN A 100 6.09 7.46 -0.99
CA ASN A 100 5.43 6.96 0.21
C ASN A 100 6.46 6.58 1.26
N LEU A 101 6.01 6.44 2.50
CA LEU A 101 6.73 5.69 3.51
C LEU A 101 6.71 4.20 3.17
N ALA A 102 7.90 3.58 3.15
CA ALA A 102 8.07 2.14 2.94
C ALA A 102 7.83 1.31 4.21
N GLY A 103 7.67 1.98 5.37
CA GLY A 103 7.43 1.37 6.68
C GLY A 103 7.16 2.43 7.74
N GLU A 104 6.98 2.00 9.00
CA GLU A 104 6.83 2.92 10.13
C GLU A 104 8.12 3.72 10.37
N ILE A 105 7.98 5.00 10.73
CA ILE A 105 9.14 5.79 11.15
C ILE A 105 9.66 5.24 12.49
N THR A 106 10.98 5.13 12.63
CA THR A 106 11.62 4.76 13.89
C THR A 106 12.17 6.01 14.56
N THR A 107 12.13 6.06 15.89
CA THR A 107 12.54 7.23 16.67
C THR A 107 13.80 6.89 17.47
N SER A 108 14.63 7.90 17.74
CA SER A 108 15.88 7.71 18.45
C SER A 108 15.69 7.42 19.95
N SER A 109 16.63 6.68 20.53
CA SER A 109 16.70 6.46 21.99
C SER A 109 17.15 7.69 22.78
N GLN A 110 17.63 8.75 22.12
CA GLN A 110 18.05 10.00 22.79
C GLN A 110 16.88 10.80 23.37
N LEU A 111 15.67 10.64 22.83
CA LEU A 111 14.41 11.14 23.37
C LEU A 111 13.46 9.94 23.52
N PRO A 112 13.59 9.16 24.60
CA PRO A 112 13.02 7.81 24.68
C PRO A 112 11.49 7.80 24.80
N ALA A 113 10.86 8.89 25.25
CA ALA A 113 9.41 8.96 25.37
C ALA A 113 8.79 9.39 24.03
N VAL A 114 8.09 8.46 23.38
CA VAL A 114 7.32 8.73 22.16
C VAL A 114 5.90 9.13 22.56
N ILE A 115 5.59 10.43 22.50
CA ILE A 115 4.29 10.97 22.91
C ILE A 115 3.22 10.70 21.85
N SER A 116 3.57 10.90 20.59
CA SER A 116 2.69 10.61 19.45
C SER A 116 3.51 10.36 18.20
N LYS A 117 2.99 9.55 17.28
CA LYS A 117 3.64 9.23 16.01
C LYS A 117 2.58 8.91 14.97
N THR A 118 2.60 9.60 13.83
CA THR A 118 1.72 9.27 12.69
C THR A 118 2.09 7.89 12.15
N SER A 119 1.09 7.04 11.90
CA SER A 119 1.29 5.76 11.23
C SER A 119 1.65 5.95 9.76
N SER A 120 2.39 5.01 9.19
CA SER A 120 2.75 5.00 7.77
C SER A 120 1.52 5.11 6.86
N GLY A 121 0.42 4.43 7.16
CA GLY A 121 -0.83 4.51 6.41
C GLY A 121 -1.47 5.90 6.43
N THR A 122 -1.48 6.58 7.58
CA THR A 122 -2.00 7.96 7.68
C THR A 122 -1.09 8.95 6.99
N ALA A 123 0.22 8.78 7.12
CA ALA A 123 1.19 9.62 6.44
C ALA A 123 1.12 9.48 4.91
N ASN A 124 0.96 8.25 4.40
CA ASN A 124 0.81 7.98 2.96
C ASN A 124 -0.51 8.53 2.40
N SER A 125 -1.59 8.55 3.20
CA SER A 125 -2.86 9.12 2.74
C SER A 125 -2.91 10.66 2.81
N THR A 126 -2.15 11.28 3.71
CA THR A 126 -2.17 12.74 3.95
C THR A 126 -0.97 13.50 3.37
N GLY A 127 0.15 12.83 3.12
CA GLY A 127 1.43 13.46 2.77
C GLY A 127 2.12 14.13 3.96
N ARG A 128 1.74 13.79 5.21
CA ARG A 128 2.22 14.43 6.44
C ARG A 128 2.72 13.42 7.47
N ILE A 129 3.85 13.71 8.11
CA ILE A 129 4.40 12.90 9.21
C ILE A 129 4.48 13.79 10.43
N ILE A 130 3.77 13.44 11.51
CA ILE A 130 3.79 14.19 12.76
C ILE A 130 4.27 13.26 13.87
N PHE A 131 5.27 13.69 14.62
CA PHE A 131 5.70 12.94 15.80
C PHE A 131 6.19 13.87 16.91
N ALA A 132 5.95 13.46 18.14
CA ALA A 132 6.34 14.18 19.34
C ALA A 132 7.18 13.26 20.21
N LEU A 133 8.40 13.70 20.53
CA LEU A 133 9.37 13.00 21.36
C LEU A 133 9.70 13.84 22.58
N ALA A 134 9.97 13.19 23.70
CA ALA A 134 10.36 13.84 24.92
C ALA A 134 11.42 13.03 25.65
N VAL A 135 12.12 13.70 26.57
CA VAL A 135 12.97 13.03 27.56
C VAL A 135 12.12 12.18 28.50
N CYS A 136 10.86 12.59 28.73
CA CYS A 136 9.90 11.95 29.63
C CYS A 136 8.47 12.09 29.14
N ASP A 137 7.66 11.07 29.40
CA ASP A 137 6.22 11.13 29.15
C ASP A 137 5.53 11.98 30.24
N PRO A 138 4.96 13.16 29.90
CA PRO A 138 4.28 14.02 30.86
C PRO A 138 2.97 13.42 31.39
N LEU A 139 2.38 12.44 30.71
CA LEU A 139 1.13 11.79 31.13
C LEU A 139 1.35 10.65 32.12
N GLN A 140 2.52 9.99 32.08
CA GLN A 140 2.86 8.91 33.02
C GLN A 140 3.60 9.39 34.28
N GLY A 141 3.95 10.68 34.36
CA GLY A 141 4.26 11.37 35.61
C GLY A 141 5.54 10.96 36.35
N GLN A 142 6.26 9.92 35.93
CA GLN A 142 7.51 9.49 36.56
C GLN A 142 8.53 8.99 35.54
N CYS A 143 9.60 9.76 35.32
CA CYS A 143 10.89 9.16 35.00
C CYS A 143 11.81 9.46 36.18
N ASP A 144 11.96 8.50 37.08
CA ASP A 144 12.96 8.57 38.14
C ASP A 144 13.94 7.39 37.96
N PRO A 145 15.23 7.64 37.66
CA PRO A 145 15.85 8.97 37.47
C PRO A 145 15.49 9.61 36.12
N LYS A 146 15.32 10.94 36.11
CA LYS A 146 15.08 11.72 34.88
C LYS A 146 16.27 11.55 33.93
N PRO A 147 16.06 11.07 32.68
CA PRO A 147 17.15 10.96 31.73
C PRO A 147 17.77 12.33 31.45
N ILE A 148 19.08 12.36 31.19
CA ILE A 148 19.78 13.60 30.89
C ILE A 148 19.35 14.09 29.50
N PRO A 149 18.79 15.30 29.38
CA PRO A 149 18.38 15.84 28.08
C PRO A 149 19.57 15.93 27.10
N PRO A 150 19.44 15.41 25.87
CA PRO A 150 20.52 15.43 24.88
C PRO A 150 20.82 16.85 24.38
N SER A 151 22.05 17.07 23.90
CA SER A 151 22.50 18.31 23.23
C SER A 151 23.45 17.96 22.07
N GLY A 152 23.83 18.93 21.25
CA GLY A 152 24.62 18.69 20.04
C GLY A 152 23.80 17.98 18.95
N LEU A 153 24.40 16.99 18.28
CA LEU A 153 23.74 16.24 17.21
C LEU A 153 22.82 15.16 17.79
N ILE A 154 21.55 15.24 17.41
CA ILE A 154 20.48 14.35 17.85
C ILE A 154 19.81 13.78 16.61
N GLU A 155 19.77 12.46 16.48
CA GLU A 155 18.89 11.82 15.49
C GLU A 155 17.48 11.84 16.08
N LEU A 156 16.48 12.37 15.38
CA LEU A 156 15.10 12.39 15.86
C LEU A 156 14.32 11.18 15.34
N ALA A 157 14.43 10.91 14.03
CA ALA A 157 13.72 9.81 13.40
C ALA A 157 14.45 9.27 12.16
N GLN A 158 14.23 8.01 11.85
CA GLN A 158 14.56 7.40 10.56
C GLN A 158 13.27 7.17 9.78
N ILE A 159 13.29 7.59 8.53
CA ILE A 159 12.11 7.72 7.69
C ILE A 159 12.37 6.86 6.45
N PRO A 160 11.78 5.65 6.37
CA PRO A 160 11.94 4.77 5.22
C PRO A 160 11.07 5.27 4.06
N ILE A 161 11.67 5.64 2.92
CA ILE A 161 10.99 6.25 1.76
C ILE A 161 11.07 5.31 0.55
N THR A 162 9.97 5.21 -0.21
CA THR A 162 9.85 4.49 -1.49
C THR A 162 9.19 5.38 -2.55
N ALA A 163 9.46 5.10 -3.83
CA ALA A 163 8.81 5.76 -4.96
C ALA A 163 7.50 5.05 -5.32
N ILE A 164 6.43 5.81 -5.57
CA ILE A 164 5.14 5.28 -6.05
C ILE A 164 5.05 5.33 -7.56
N GLN A 165 5.66 6.35 -8.17
CA GLN A 165 5.74 6.51 -9.61
C GLN A 165 7.20 6.45 -10.05
N THR A 166 7.52 5.49 -10.89
CA THR A 166 8.75 5.52 -11.68
C THR A 166 8.40 6.11 -13.05
N PRO A 167 9.00 7.23 -13.46
CA PRO A 167 8.75 7.79 -14.78
C PRO A 167 9.19 6.77 -15.84
N PRO A 168 8.44 6.55 -16.93
CA PRO A 168 8.83 5.62 -17.99
C PRO A 168 10.08 6.09 -18.75
N THR A 169 10.30 7.40 -18.84
CA THR A 169 11.53 8.03 -19.36
C THR A 169 11.82 9.33 -18.59
N GLY A 170 13.09 9.70 -18.45
CA GLY A 170 13.51 10.90 -17.72
C GLY A 170 13.60 10.74 -16.20
N GLN A 171 13.82 11.84 -15.48
CA GLN A 171 13.88 11.87 -14.00
C GLN A 171 12.76 12.73 -13.42
N LEU A 172 12.20 12.32 -12.29
CA LEU A 172 11.19 13.08 -11.55
C LEU A 172 11.79 13.56 -10.23
N THR A 173 11.62 14.83 -9.87
CA THR A 173 12.11 15.37 -8.59
C THR A 173 10.96 15.66 -7.62
N THR A 174 11.25 15.46 -6.33
CA THR A 174 10.38 15.81 -5.19
C THR A 174 11.24 16.08 -3.96
N SER A 175 10.63 16.45 -2.84
CA SER A 175 11.35 16.72 -1.58
C SER A 175 10.53 16.30 -0.36
N ILE A 176 11.22 16.02 0.74
CA ILE A 176 10.62 15.99 2.07
C ILE A 176 11.06 17.25 2.83
N THR A 177 10.11 17.91 3.49
CA THR A 177 10.34 19.24 4.08
C THR A 177 9.80 19.30 5.51
N VAL A 178 10.44 20.11 6.36
CA VAL A 178 9.92 20.42 7.70
C VAL A 178 8.88 21.54 7.56
N THR A 179 7.71 21.38 8.17
CA THR A 179 6.67 22.42 8.18
C THR A 179 6.85 23.30 9.41
N ALA A 180 7.41 24.50 9.26
CA ALA A 180 7.79 25.35 10.39
C ALA A 180 6.65 25.63 11.41
N SER A 181 5.40 25.74 10.95
CA SER A 181 4.23 25.95 11.83
C SER A 181 3.85 24.74 12.68
N GLY A 182 4.32 23.54 12.31
CA GLY A 182 4.04 22.28 13.00
C GLY A 182 5.23 21.76 13.82
N VAL A 183 6.23 22.60 14.10
CA VAL A 183 7.40 22.23 14.90
C VAL A 183 7.41 22.99 16.22
N GLN A 184 7.74 22.28 17.29
CA GLN A 184 8.01 22.87 18.59
C GLN A 184 9.20 22.17 19.24
N LEU A 185 10.32 22.89 19.39
CA LEU A 185 11.48 22.45 20.15
C LEU A 185 11.48 23.13 21.51
N VAL A 186 11.61 22.37 22.59
CA VAL A 186 11.59 22.90 23.96
C VAL A 186 12.84 22.43 24.69
N SER A 187 13.50 23.36 25.37
CA SER A 187 14.67 23.09 26.18
C SER A 187 14.35 22.36 27.49
N ASP A 188 15.37 21.90 28.21
CA ASP A 188 15.25 21.33 29.55
C ASP A 188 14.77 22.32 30.63
N GLN A 189 14.70 23.62 30.29
CA GLN A 189 14.12 24.70 31.12
C GLN A 189 12.73 25.13 30.64
N GLU A 190 12.04 24.31 29.85
CA GLU A 190 10.67 24.56 29.36
C GLU A 190 10.54 25.79 28.46
N VAL A 191 11.66 26.27 27.89
CA VAL A 191 11.67 27.39 26.94
C VAL A 191 11.62 26.87 25.51
N ALA A 192 10.66 27.38 24.72
CA ALA A 192 10.59 27.12 23.28
C ALA A 192 11.79 27.74 22.54
N LEU A 193 12.41 26.96 21.66
CA LEU A 193 13.61 27.36 20.92
C LEU A 193 13.26 27.72 19.48
N PRO A 194 13.75 28.85 18.95
CA PRO A 194 13.73 29.10 17.51
C PRO A 194 14.57 28.04 16.79
N PHE A 195 14.32 27.84 15.49
CA PHE A 195 15.09 26.88 14.70
C PHE A 195 15.12 27.27 13.23
N THR A 196 16.02 26.65 12.50
CA THR A 196 16.04 26.67 11.03
C THR A 196 15.95 25.26 10.48
N HIS A 197 15.57 25.11 9.21
CA HIS A 197 15.46 23.79 8.59
C HIS A 197 15.94 23.77 7.12
N SER A 198 16.35 22.60 6.65
CA SER A 198 16.60 22.34 5.21
C SER A 198 15.81 21.12 4.71
N PRO A 199 15.27 21.15 3.48
CA PRO A 199 14.61 19.99 2.90
C PRO A 199 15.61 18.89 2.54
N ALA A 200 15.10 17.69 2.25
CA ALA A 200 15.84 16.66 1.52
C ALA A 200 15.29 16.55 0.10
N ASP A 201 16.20 16.62 -0.88
CA ASP A 201 15.86 16.50 -2.30
C ASP A 201 15.88 15.05 -2.76
N ILE A 202 14.88 14.66 -3.54
CA ILE A 202 14.67 13.28 -3.97
C ILE A 202 14.59 13.25 -5.49
N THR A 203 15.46 12.47 -6.11
CA THR A 203 15.44 12.23 -7.57
C THR A 203 14.97 10.80 -7.84
N ILE A 204 13.89 10.66 -8.61
CA ILE A 204 13.31 9.37 -8.99
C ILE A 204 13.72 9.05 -10.42
N PHE A 205 14.45 7.95 -10.58
CA PHE A 205 14.94 7.44 -11.86
C PHE A 205 13.99 6.38 -12.45
N PRO A 206 14.01 6.21 -13.78
CA PRO A 206 13.23 5.18 -14.45
C PRO A 206 13.81 3.80 -14.13
N GLN A 207 12.95 2.79 -13.92
CA GLN A 207 13.41 1.40 -13.84
C GLN A 207 13.72 0.88 -15.24
N ASN A 208 14.98 1.02 -15.67
CA ASN A 208 15.43 0.44 -16.92
C ASN A 208 15.79 -1.03 -16.69
N ILE A 209 14.89 -1.95 -17.04
CA ILE A 209 15.21 -3.38 -17.14
C ILE A 209 16.03 -3.61 -18.43
N THR A 210 17.36 -3.53 -18.33
CA THR A 210 18.26 -4.13 -19.31
C THR A 210 19.56 -4.55 -18.61
N PRO A 211 19.84 -5.86 -18.48
CA PRO A 211 21.13 -6.30 -17.95
C PRO A 211 22.21 -5.99 -18.98
N THR A 212 23.05 -5.00 -18.70
CA THR A 212 24.25 -4.72 -19.51
C THR A 212 25.48 -5.23 -18.75
N PRO A 213 26.24 -6.20 -19.29
CA PRO A 213 27.44 -6.72 -18.65
C PRO A 213 28.54 -5.65 -18.66
N THR A 214 29.13 -5.36 -17.51
CA THR A 214 30.27 -4.44 -17.37
C THR A 214 31.53 -5.26 -17.01
N PRO A 215 32.69 -5.01 -17.67
CA PRO A 215 33.91 -5.84 -17.62
C PRO A 215 34.69 -5.69 -16.30
N PRO A 216 35.67 -6.59 -16.02
CA PRO A 216 36.23 -6.74 -14.68
C PRO A 216 37.25 -5.64 -14.37
N VAL A 217 37.17 -5.09 -13.16
CA VAL A 217 38.24 -4.29 -12.57
C VAL A 217 38.77 -5.03 -11.35
N SER A 218 40.05 -5.39 -11.41
CA SER A 218 40.83 -5.95 -10.31
C SER A 218 41.15 -4.85 -9.28
N PRO A 219 40.99 -5.15 -7.98
CA PRO A 219 42.17 -5.12 -7.11
C PRO A 219 42.25 -6.26 -6.06
N THR A 220 43.49 -6.44 -5.61
CA THR A 220 44.14 -7.39 -4.68
C THR A 220 43.53 -7.45 -3.25
N PRO A 221 43.70 -8.55 -2.48
CA PRO A 221 42.72 -9.03 -1.50
C PRO A 221 42.98 -8.66 -0.03
N THR A 222 41.91 -8.64 0.77
CA THR A 222 41.82 -9.19 2.14
C THR A 222 40.34 -9.28 2.57
N SER A 223 39.96 -10.43 3.16
CA SER A 223 38.60 -10.96 3.41
C SER A 223 37.67 -10.16 4.33
N PRO A 224 36.35 -10.15 4.05
CA PRO A 224 35.38 -11.04 4.70
C PRO A 224 34.58 -11.89 3.68
N PRO A 225 33.88 -12.98 4.09
CA PRO A 225 32.99 -13.71 3.16
C PRO A 225 31.88 -12.76 2.66
N PRO A 226 31.39 -12.90 1.41
CA PRO A 226 30.43 -11.95 0.87
C PRO A 226 29.09 -12.07 1.62
N PRO A 227 28.51 -10.98 2.11
CA PRO A 227 27.10 -10.97 2.52
C PRO A 227 26.20 -11.15 1.29
N GLY A 228 25.23 -12.08 1.37
CA GLY A 228 24.10 -12.18 0.45
C GLY A 228 24.33 -13.01 -0.82
N THR A 229 24.55 -14.32 -0.70
CA THR A 229 24.56 -15.24 -1.86
C THR A 229 23.35 -16.18 -1.89
N GLY A 230 22.73 -16.45 -0.74
CA GLY A 230 21.51 -17.22 -0.66
C GLY A 230 20.29 -16.34 -0.93
N SER A 231 19.21 -16.96 -1.40
CA SER A 231 17.95 -16.28 -1.68
C SER A 231 16.75 -17.07 -1.16
N ILE A 232 15.69 -16.33 -0.85
CA ILE A 232 14.33 -16.83 -0.65
C ILE A 232 13.44 -16.12 -1.67
N SER A 233 12.50 -16.84 -2.26
CA SER A 233 11.48 -16.29 -3.15
C SER A 233 10.13 -16.92 -2.82
N VAL A 234 9.04 -16.24 -3.18
CA VAL A 234 7.68 -16.79 -3.06
C VAL A 234 7.05 -16.77 -4.44
N ASP A 235 6.43 -17.89 -4.81
CA ASP A 235 5.73 -18.05 -6.07
C ASP A 235 4.24 -18.39 -5.82
N PRO A 236 3.29 -17.58 -6.34
CA PRO A 236 3.52 -16.33 -7.06
C PRO A 236 3.98 -15.19 -6.14
N LEU A 237 4.85 -14.31 -6.67
CA LEU A 237 5.24 -13.07 -5.98
C LEU A 237 4.11 -12.04 -6.03
N THR A 238 3.35 -12.01 -7.12
CA THR A 238 2.18 -11.13 -7.29
C THR A 238 1.06 -11.90 -7.96
N VAL A 239 -0.15 -11.85 -7.39
CA VAL A 239 -1.32 -12.54 -7.95
C VAL A 239 -2.62 -11.86 -7.57
N THR A 240 -3.63 -12.01 -8.43
CA THR A 240 -5.02 -11.62 -8.13
C THR A 240 -5.87 -12.87 -7.93
N LYS A 241 -6.60 -12.93 -6.81
CA LYS A 241 -7.45 -14.06 -6.45
C LYS A 241 -8.83 -13.59 -5.99
N PRO A 242 -9.93 -14.22 -6.45
CA PRO A 242 -11.25 -13.97 -5.90
C PRO A 242 -11.38 -14.50 -4.47
N VAL A 243 -12.30 -13.89 -3.72
CA VAL A 243 -12.76 -14.42 -2.44
C VAL A 243 -13.19 -15.89 -2.56
N SER A 244 -13.04 -16.63 -1.46
CA SER A 244 -13.34 -18.05 -1.29
C SER A 244 -12.47 -19.03 -2.10
N GLN A 245 -11.60 -18.58 -3.00
CA GLN A 245 -10.64 -19.46 -3.66
C GLN A 245 -9.45 -19.78 -2.74
N VAL A 246 -9.10 -21.07 -2.65
CA VAL A 246 -7.84 -21.52 -2.03
C VAL A 246 -6.74 -21.49 -3.08
N PHE A 247 -5.58 -20.90 -2.74
CA PHE A 247 -4.43 -20.86 -3.63
C PHE A 247 -3.11 -21.08 -2.86
N PRO A 248 -2.11 -21.72 -3.46
CA PRO A 248 -0.79 -21.90 -2.86
C PRO A 248 0.10 -20.66 -3.07
N ALA A 249 0.89 -20.36 -2.05
CA ALA A 249 2.08 -19.52 -2.11
C ALA A 249 3.28 -20.39 -1.70
N VAL A 250 4.14 -20.72 -2.65
CA VAL A 250 5.27 -21.63 -2.45
C VAL A 250 6.50 -20.81 -2.11
N LEU A 251 7.08 -21.04 -0.93
CA LEU A 251 8.33 -20.41 -0.55
C LEU A 251 9.49 -21.30 -1.02
N ASN A 252 10.27 -20.77 -1.95
CA ASN A 252 11.47 -21.40 -2.48
C ASN A 252 12.72 -20.80 -1.83
N PHE A 253 13.80 -21.56 -1.80
CA PHE A 253 15.12 -21.07 -1.39
C PHE A 253 16.24 -21.63 -2.26
N ASN A 254 17.34 -20.89 -2.31
CA ASN A 254 18.56 -21.27 -3.00
C ASN A 254 19.76 -20.88 -2.14
N THR A 255 20.64 -21.83 -1.85
CA THR A 255 21.84 -21.57 -1.03
C THR A 255 23.04 -21.16 -1.88
N ASN A 256 22.89 -21.14 -3.20
CA ASN A 256 23.93 -20.84 -4.18
C ASN A 256 25.19 -21.73 -3.98
N GLY A 257 24.96 -23.01 -3.72
CA GLY A 257 25.99 -24.02 -3.49
C GLY A 257 26.65 -23.96 -2.11
N ILE A 258 26.31 -22.98 -1.26
CA ILE A 258 26.86 -22.90 0.10
C ILE A 258 26.08 -23.84 1.02
N PRO A 259 26.74 -24.74 1.77
CA PRO A 259 26.05 -25.55 2.76
C PRO A 259 25.47 -24.71 3.90
N ILE A 260 24.20 -24.92 4.22
CA ILE A 260 23.48 -24.24 5.31
C ILE A 260 23.21 -25.17 6.49
N SER A 261 23.15 -24.56 7.67
CA SER A 261 22.77 -25.19 8.93
C SER A 261 21.31 -24.91 9.30
N SER A 262 20.77 -23.76 8.90
CA SER A 262 19.37 -23.42 9.16
C SER A 262 18.83 -22.37 8.21
N LEU A 263 17.50 -22.32 8.11
CA LEU A 263 16.73 -21.27 7.48
C LEU A 263 15.56 -20.91 8.39
N THR A 264 15.42 -19.62 8.71
CA THR A 264 14.28 -19.09 9.47
C THR A 264 13.60 -18.00 8.67
N PHE A 265 12.28 -17.89 8.77
CA PHE A 265 11.55 -16.75 8.25
C PHE A 265 10.38 -16.38 9.15
N ARG A 266 10.09 -15.08 9.18
CA ARG A 266 8.86 -14.52 9.71
C ARG A 266 8.20 -13.69 8.62
N LEU A 267 6.96 -14.03 8.29
CA LEU A 267 6.14 -13.29 7.33
C LEU A 267 4.94 -12.68 8.06
N THR A 268 4.67 -11.40 7.83
CA THR A 268 3.58 -10.67 8.50
C THR A 268 2.71 -9.92 7.52
N TYR A 269 1.41 -9.83 7.79
CA TYR A 269 0.50 -8.95 7.05
C TYR A 269 -0.68 -8.51 7.92
N PRO A 270 -1.19 -7.28 7.70
CA PRO A 270 -2.28 -6.73 8.52
C PRO A 270 -3.65 -7.29 8.10
N TYR A 271 -4.59 -7.28 9.05
CA TYR A 271 -6.01 -7.54 8.84
C TYR A 271 -6.85 -6.62 9.73
N THR A 272 -8.09 -6.31 9.35
CA THR A 272 -8.92 -5.32 10.07
C THR A 272 -10.09 -5.91 10.86
N GLY A 273 -10.55 -7.11 10.47
CA GLY A 273 -11.64 -7.82 11.16
C GLY A 273 -11.25 -8.49 12.49
N SER A 274 -12.22 -9.16 13.12
CA SER A 274 -11.96 -10.08 14.24
C SER A 274 -11.28 -11.38 13.80
N VAL A 275 -11.41 -11.71 12.53
CA VAL A 275 -10.69 -12.76 11.81
C VAL A 275 -10.04 -12.16 10.57
N PRO A 276 -8.92 -12.71 10.08
CA PRO A 276 -8.27 -12.21 8.87
C PRO A 276 -9.17 -12.31 7.63
N GLU A 277 -9.21 -11.25 6.82
CA GLU A 277 -9.92 -11.28 5.53
C GLU A 277 -9.22 -12.18 4.52
N LEU A 278 -7.88 -12.22 4.54
CA LEU A 278 -7.03 -13.22 3.90
C LEU A 278 -6.46 -14.13 4.99
N ASP A 279 -6.80 -15.42 4.98
CA ASP A 279 -6.38 -16.35 6.04
C ASP A 279 -5.43 -17.43 5.51
N VAL A 280 -4.56 -17.93 6.39
CA VAL A 280 -3.78 -19.15 6.14
C VAL A 280 -4.67 -20.35 6.46
N VAL A 281 -4.81 -21.20 5.45
CA VAL A 281 -5.66 -22.39 5.48
C VAL A 281 -4.84 -23.63 5.18
N ASN A 282 -5.42 -24.81 5.37
CA ASN A 282 -4.91 -26.04 4.80
C ASN A 282 -5.30 -26.15 3.30
N GLN A 283 -4.87 -27.22 2.64
CA GLN A 283 -5.17 -27.46 1.22
C GLN A 283 -6.68 -27.57 0.92
N THR A 284 -7.51 -27.93 1.90
CA THR A 284 -8.97 -28.03 1.74
C THR A 284 -9.70 -26.72 2.06
N GLY A 285 -8.98 -25.66 2.46
CA GLY A 285 -9.54 -24.34 2.72
C GLY A 285 -10.05 -24.11 4.15
N SER A 286 -9.71 -24.98 5.10
CA SER A 286 -10.00 -24.79 6.53
C SER A 286 -8.87 -24.03 7.21
N PRO A 287 -9.16 -23.08 8.14
CA PRO A 287 -8.13 -22.36 8.89
C PRO A 287 -7.14 -23.30 9.58
N THR A 288 -5.86 -22.95 9.53
CA THR A 288 -4.77 -23.71 10.17
C THR A 288 -3.90 -22.81 11.04
N SER A 289 -3.22 -23.41 12.01
CA SER A 289 -2.20 -22.78 12.85
C SER A 289 -0.77 -23.20 12.46
N VAL A 290 -0.61 -24.02 11.42
CA VAL A 290 0.69 -24.55 10.94
C VAL A 290 0.72 -24.61 9.41
N ILE A 291 1.92 -24.59 8.84
CA ILE A 291 2.19 -24.79 7.41
C ILE A 291 2.99 -26.07 7.19
N TYR A 292 3.01 -26.61 5.97
CA TYR A 292 3.61 -27.93 5.71
C TYR A 292 4.86 -27.82 4.84
N PRO A 293 6.01 -28.36 5.29
CA PRO A 293 7.20 -28.46 4.44
C PRO A 293 6.87 -29.15 3.12
N ALA A 294 7.51 -28.71 2.04
CA ALA A 294 7.35 -29.30 0.73
C ALA A 294 8.36 -30.47 0.56
N PRO A 295 8.06 -31.45 -0.32
CA PRO A 295 9.04 -32.45 -0.71
C PRO A 295 10.33 -31.83 -1.26
N PRO A 296 11.52 -32.38 -0.94
CA PRO A 296 11.75 -33.61 -0.16
C PRO A 296 11.89 -33.39 1.36
N PHE A 297 11.63 -32.18 1.87
CA PHE A 297 11.91 -31.84 3.27
C PHE A 297 10.88 -32.36 4.27
N ASP A 298 9.66 -32.62 3.82
CA ASP A 298 8.56 -33.20 4.59
C ASP A 298 8.88 -34.60 5.18
N SER A 299 9.79 -35.32 4.54
CA SER A 299 10.14 -36.71 4.84
C SER A 299 11.64 -36.91 5.09
N SER A 300 12.42 -35.83 5.10
CA SER A 300 13.87 -35.91 5.28
C SER A 300 14.26 -36.18 6.74
N PRO A 301 15.15 -37.15 7.03
CA PRO A 301 15.68 -37.36 8.38
C PRO A 301 16.68 -36.27 8.79
N ASP A 302 17.20 -35.50 7.83
CA ASP A 302 18.23 -34.48 8.04
C ASP A 302 17.66 -33.09 8.36
N TRP A 303 16.33 -32.95 8.40
CA TRP A 303 15.66 -31.68 8.66
C TRP A 303 14.72 -31.77 9.86
N SER A 304 14.77 -30.73 10.69
CA SER A 304 13.88 -30.53 11.84
C SER A 304 13.21 -29.17 11.73
N PHE A 305 11.93 -29.09 12.10
CA PHE A 305 11.13 -27.86 12.03
C PHE A 305 10.67 -27.43 13.42
N PRO A 306 11.58 -26.93 14.28
CA PRO A 306 11.27 -26.63 15.68
C PRO A 306 10.29 -25.47 15.87
N VAL A 307 10.14 -24.60 14.86
CA VAL A 307 9.16 -23.52 14.85
C VAL A 307 8.32 -23.66 13.59
N ASN A 308 7.01 -23.75 13.78
CA ASN A 308 6.02 -23.78 12.71
C ASN A 308 4.70 -23.32 13.31
N SER A 309 4.39 -22.03 13.14
CA SER A 309 3.16 -21.46 13.70
C SER A 309 2.62 -20.34 12.84
N VAL A 310 1.30 -20.31 12.73
CA VAL A 310 0.52 -19.19 12.22
C VAL A 310 -0.26 -18.61 13.39
N THR A 311 0.02 -17.36 13.73
CA THR A 311 -0.67 -16.63 14.79
C THR A 311 -1.47 -15.46 14.20
N LYS A 312 -2.62 -15.17 14.81
CA LYS A 312 -3.57 -14.15 14.36
C LYS A 312 -3.89 -13.30 15.58
N SER A 313 -3.20 -12.18 15.75
CA SER A 313 -3.36 -11.34 16.94
C SER A 313 -2.98 -9.90 16.63
N ASN A 314 -3.55 -8.97 17.38
CA ASN A 314 -3.25 -7.54 17.28
C ASN A 314 -3.39 -6.96 15.85
N GLY A 315 -4.29 -7.51 15.04
CA GLY A 315 -4.50 -7.07 13.66
C GLY A 315 -3.42 -7.53 12.68
N PHE A 316 -2.59 -8.52 13.03
CA PHE A 316 -1.60 -9.12 12.14
C PHE A 316 -1.70 -10.63 12.09
N VAL A 317 -1.59 -11.18 10.88
CA VAL A 317 -1.23 -12.59 10.71
C VAL A 317 0.28 -12.67 10.70
N THR A 318 0.84 -13.54 11.55
CA THR A 318 2.28 -13.80 11.64
C THR A 318 2.53 -15.28 11.38
N ILE A 319 3.39 -15.56 10.40
CA ILE A 319 3.82 -16.91 10.03
C ILE A 319 5.29 -17.04 10.44
N ASP A 320 5.54 -17.87 11.44
CA ASP A 320 6.88 -18.17 11.95
C ASP A 320 7.28 -19.58 11.55
N PHE A 321 8.46 -19.70 10.96
CA PHE A 321 9.00 -20.98 10.53
C PHE A 321 10.51 -21.03 10.73
N ALA A 322 10.99 -22.13 11.29
CA ALA A 322 12.41 -22.44 11.43
C ALA A 322 12.68 -23.85 10.95
N ALA A 323 13.64 -23.99 10.04
CA ALA A 323 14.16 -25.26 9.56
C ALA A 323 15.63 -25.39 9.96
N ALA A 324 15.98 -26.46 10.64
CA ALA A 324 17.34 -26.78 11.05
C ALA A 324 17.81 -28.06 10.32
N ASN A 325 18.94 -27.97 9.64
CA ASN A 325 19.57 -29.11 9.00
C ASN A 325 20.54 -29.79 9.99
N THR A 326 20.23 -31.03 10.35
CA THR A 326 20.95 -31.82 11.37
C THR A 326 22.11 -32.62 10.79
N SER A 327 22.24 -32.72 9.47
CA SER A 327 23.36 -33.40 8.82
C SER A 327 24.70 -32.72 9.16
N THR A 328 25.78 -33.49 9.15
CA THR A 328 27.13 -32.94 9.40
C THR A 328 27.65 -32.10 8.25
N ALA A 329 27.22 -32.40 7.02
CA ALA A 329 27.63 -31.67 5.81
C ALA A 329 26.85 -30.37 5.58
N GLY A 330 25.65 -30.23 6.17
CA GLY A 330 24.69 -29.19 5.82
C GLY A 330 23.89 -29.54 4.56
N PHE A 331 23.04 -28.62 4.12
CA PHE A 331 22.30 -28.73 2.87
C PHE A 331 22.76 -27.65 1.88
N SER A 332 22.94 -28.00 0.60
CA SER A 332 23.27 -27.03 -0.44
C SER A 332 22.53 -27.33 -1.74
N ASN A 333 22.09 -26.28 -2.43
CA ASN A 333 21.50 -26.34 -3.77
C ASN A 333 21.97 -25.14 -4.61
N THR A 334 21.86 -25.27 -5.93
CA THR A 334 22.14 -24.18 -6.89
C THR A 334 20.92 -23.72 -7.65
N THR A 335 19.79 -24.43 -7.50
CA THR A 335 18.49 -24.11 -8.10
C THR A 335 17.47 -23.88 -7.01
N ASP A 336 16.48 -23.02 -7.27
CA ASP A 336 15.38 -22.76 -6.35
C ASP A 336 14.66 -24.07 -5.97
N GLN A 337 14.52 -24.31 -4.67
CA GLN A 337 13.90 -25.51 -4.11
C GLN A 337 12.75 -25.09 -3.18
N ALA A 338 11.57 -25.67 -3.38
CA ALA A 338 10.41 -25.44 -2.52
C ALA A 338 10.68 -25.96 -1.10
N LEU A 339 10.62 -25.07 -0.11
CA LEU A 339 10.77 -25.42 1.30
C LEU A 339 9.43 -25.70 1.97
N VAL A 340 8.43 -24.85 1.69
CA VAL A 340 7.12 -24.88 2.35
C VAL A 340 6.06 -24.33 1.42
N THR A 341 4.84 -24.88 1.51
CA THR A 341 3.67 -24.34 0.81
C THR A 341 2.71 -23.72 1.82
N ILE A 342 2.38 -22.45 1.61
CA ILE A 342 1.41 -21.68 2.39
C ILE A 342 0.12 -21.65 1.58
N PHE A 343 -0.96 -22.28 2.04
CA PHE A 343 -2.26 -22.14 1.38
C PHE A 343 -3.01 -20.95 1.96
N LEU A 344 -3.53 -20.11 1.08
CA LEU A 344 -4.23 -18.88 1.43
C LEU A 344 -5.66 -18.93 0.88
N LYS A 345 -6.59 -18.34 1.63
CA LYS A 345 -7.98 -18.17 1.20
C LYS A 345 -8.53 -16.88 1.77
N ALA A 346 -9.11 -16.05 0.92
CA ALA A 346 -9.80 -14.85 1.38
C ALA A 346 -11.27 -15.14 1.71
N ALA A 347 -11.75 -14.71 2.87
CA ALA A 347 -13.17 -14.77 3.24
C ALA A 347 -13.95 -13.58 2.66
N SER A 348 -13.31 -12.42 2.57
CA SER A 348 -13.84 -11.17 2.02
C SER A 348 -12.73 -10.37 1.36
N VAL A 349 -13.07 -9.33 0.59
CA VAL A 349 -12.08 -8.38 0.09
C VAL A 349 -11.52 -7.60 1.29
N PRO A 350 -10.20 -7.63 1.55
CA PRO A 350 -9.59 -6.89 2.66
C PRO A 350 -9.77 -5.38 2.51
N ALA A 351 -9.88 -4.66 3.63
CA ALA A 351 -9.98 -3.20 3.64
C ALA A 351 -8.73 -2.52 3.03
N ILE A 352 -7.56 -3.14 3.19
CA ILE A 352 -6.31 -2.76 2.54
C ILE A 352 -6.01 -3.83 1.48
N ASN A 353 -6.14 -3.45 0.21
CA ASN A 353 -5.95 -4.32 -0.94
C ASN A 353 -5.10 -3.56 -1.98
N PRO A 354 -3.93 -4.06 -2.40
CA PRO A 354 -3.40 -5.41 -2.16
C PRO A 354 -2.93 -5.68 -0.73
N VAL A 355 -2.97 -6.95 -0.34
CA VAL A 355 -2.34 -7.45 0.90
C VAL A 355 -0.86 -7.64 0.65
N ASN A 356 -0.03 -6.91 1.40
CA ASN A 356 1.42 -7.00 1.30
C ASN A 356 1.98 -7.88 2.42
N LEU A 357 2.56 -9.03 2.05
CA LEU A 357 3.17 -9.97 2.98
C LEU A 357 4.63 -9.58 3.17
N THR A 358 4.99 -9.16 4.38
CA THR A 358 6.29 -8.55 4.66
C THR A 358 7.21 -9.51 5.41
N PHE A 359 8.41 -9.76 4.88
CA PHE A 359 9.46 -10.48 5.59
C PHE A 359 10.04 -9.60 6.71
N ASP A 360 10.05 -10.12 7.94
CA ASP A 360 10.78 -9.51 9.05
C ASP A 360 12.26 -9.94 8.98
N MET A 361 13.13 -9.04 8.52
CA MET A 361 14.56 -9.33 8.35
C MET A 361 15.34 -9.48 9.66
N THR A 362 14.74 -9.17 10.82
CA THR A 362 15.38 -9.46 12.12
C THR A 362 15.30 -10.94 12.48
N GLU A 363 14.25 -11.62 12.00
CA GLU A 363 13.95 -13.03 12.25
C GLU A 363 14.22 -13.92 11.03
N THR A 364 14.25 -13.33 9.85
CA THR A 364 14.46 -14.04 8.59
C THR A 364 15.95 -14.16 8.27
N LYS A 365 16.49 -15.38 8.32
CA LYS A 365 17.93 -15.67 8.20
C LYS A 365 18.17 -16.98 7.47
N MET A 366 19.30 -17.08 6.78
CA MET A 366 19.81 -18.33 6.23
C MET A 366 21.25 -18.50 6.73
N MET A 367 21.48 -19.40 7.67
CA MET A 367 22.77 -19.54 8.33
C MET A 367 23.62 -20.60 7.64
N SER A 368 24.85 -20.25 7.25
CA SER A 368 25.82 -21.20 6.71
C SER A 368 26.17 -22.31 7.71
N LYS A 369 26.74 -23.41 7.22
CA LYS A 369 27.30 -24.50 8.02
C LYS A 369 28.79 -24.26 8.38
N THR A 370 29.26 -23.01 8.33
CA THR A 370 30.64 -22.64 8.69
C THR A 370 30.78 -22.42 10.19
N SER A 371 32.02 -22.33 10.67
CA SER A 371 32.34 -21.91 12.04
C SER A 371 33.19 -20.64 12.01
N PRO A 372 32.67 -19.48 12.45
CA PRO A 372 31.30 -19.25 12.92
C PRO A 372 30.25 -19.31 11.79
N PRO A 373 28.96 -19.59 12.09
CA PRO A 373 27.88 -19.45 11.13
C PRO A 373 27.72 -18.00 10.67
N VAL A 374 27.44 -17.81 9.38
CA VAL A 374 27.24 -16.50 8.75
C VAL A 374 25.86 -16.48 8.10
N ASN A 375 25.14 -15.37 8.23
CA ASN A 375 23.90 -15.18 7.48
C ASN A 375 24.22 -14.90 6.01
N ILE A 376 23.82 -15.80 5.12
CA ILE A 376 24.05 -15.67 3.68
C ILE A 376 22.83 -15.16 2.92
N LEU A 377 21.71 -14.89 3.61
CA LEU A 377 20.46 -14.48 2.98
C LEU A 377 20.54 -13.07 2.38
N THR A 378 20.17 -12.95 1.11
CA THR A 378 19.82 -11.68 0.47
C THR A 378 18.38 -11.29 0.83
N PRO A 379 18.07 -10.02 1.15
CA PRO A 379 16.71 -9.59 1.43
C PRO A 379 15.73 -10.04 0.33
N PRO A 380 14.70 -10.85 0.66
CA PRO A 380 13.71 -11.32 -0.31
C PRO A 380 12.74 -10.20 -0.69
N ALA A 381 12.09 -10.35 -1.85
CA ALA A 381 10.96 -9.51 -2.23
C ALA A 381 9.70 -9.90 -1.44
N ASN A 382 8.91 -8.89 -1.06
CA ASN A 382 7.65 -9.08 -0.35
C ASN A 382 6.53 -9.51 -1.33
N PRO A 383 5.78 -10.58 -1.06
CA PRO A 383 4.64 -10.98 -1.90
C PRO A 383 3.47 -9.99 -1.79
N VAL A 384 2.80 -9.74 -2.91
CA VAL A 384 1.69 -8.77 -3.03
C VAL A 384 0.46 -9.44 -3.64
N TYR A 385 -0.59 -9.61 -2.85
CA TYR A 385 -1.79 -10.35 -3.27
C TYR A 385 -3.00 -9.45 -3.36
N PHE A 386 -3.62 -9.39 -4.54
CA PHE A 386 -4.86 -8.69 -4.80
C PHE A 386 -6.03 -9.63 -4.56
N ILE A 387 -6.97 -9.24 -3.70
CA ILE A 387 -8.19 -10.01 -3.48
C ILE A 387 -9.35 -9.33 -4.20
N SER A 388 -9.99 -10.02 -5.13
CA SER A 388 -11.18 -9.51 -5.83
C SER A 388 -12.45 -10.11 -5.25
N SER A 389 -13.60 -9.49 -5.54
CA SER A 389 -14.89 -10.16 -5.33
C SER A 389 -14.99 -11.44 -6.18
N ALA A 390 -16.04 -12.24 -5.94
CA ALA A 390 -16.43 -13.29 -6.88
C ALA A 390 -16.62 -12.68 -8.28
N PRO A 391 -16.27 -13.41 -9.35
CA PRO A 391 -16.32 -12.85 -10.68
C PRO A 391 -17.77 -12.57 -11.09
N THR A 392 -18.02 -11.35 -11.57
CA THR A 392 -19.33 -10.92 -12.08
C THR A 392 -19.17 -10.24 -13.43
N MET A 393 -20.25 -10.14 -14.19
CA MET A 393 -20.31 -9.38 -15.43
C MET A 393 -21.52 -8.45 -15.45
N ILE A 394 -21.31 -7.20 -15.84
CA ILE A 394 -22.36 -6.29 -16.28
C ILE A 394 -22.31 -6.19 -17.79
N PHE A 395 -23.36 -6.67 -18.45
CA PHE A 395 -23.50 -6.57 -19.89
C PHE A 395 -24.68 -5.68 -20.27
N SER A 396 -24.63 -5.07 -21.45
CA SER A 396 -25.72 -4.23 -21.95
C SER A 396 -25.86 -4.33 -23.46
N HIS A 397 -27.11 -4.29 -23.93
CA HIS A 397 -27.46 -4.40 -25.34
C HIS A 397 -28.83 -3.76 -25.62
N LYS A 398 -29.23 -3.68 -26.89
CA LYS A 398 -30.60 -3.30 -27.28
C LYS A 398 -31.34 -4.51 -27.85
N MET A 399 -32.64 -4.56 -27.59
CA MET A 399 -33.56 -5.44 -28.32
C MET A 399 -34.25 -4.61 -29.39
N GLN A 400 -34.45 -5.17 -30.58
CA GLN A 400 -35.22 -4.50 -31.62
C GLN A 400 -36.65 -4.21 -31.17
N GLY A 401 -37.18 -3.04 -31.56
CA GLY A 401 -38.54 -2.60 -31.22
C GLY A 401 -38.65 -1.94 -29.85
N VAL A 402 -37.99 -2.46 -28.82
CA VAL A 402 -38.13 -1.94 -27.46
C VAL A 402 -37.49 -0.55 -27.32
N THR A 403 -38.32 0.45 -26.99
CA THR A 403 -37.89 1.84 -26.76
C THR A 403 -38.34 2.40 -25.41
N VAL A 404 -39.10 1.63 -24.65
CA VAL A 404 -39.66 2.04 -23.35
C VAL A 404 -38.80 1.55 -22.17
N PRO A 405 -38.72 2.30 -21.06
CA PRO A 405 -38.00 1.91 -19.86
C PRO A 405 -38.75 0.87 -19.03
N LEU A 406 -38.04 0.28 -18.06
CA LEU A 406 -38.59 -0.63 -17.04
C LEU A 406 -39.21 -1.91 -17.59
N VAL A 407 -38.82 -2.32 -18.79
CA VAL A 407 -39.16 -3.62 -19.35
C VAL A 407 -38.16 -4.64 -18.81
N THR A 408 -38.67 -5.66 -18.13
CA THR A 408 -37.84 -6.79 -17.70
C THR A 408 -37.93 -7.90 -18.73
N ARG A 409 -36.78 -8.41 -19.17
CA ARG A 409 -36.67 -9.60 -20.01
C ARG A 409 -35.66 -10.57 -19.39
N THR A 410 -35.63 -11.78 -19.93
CA THR A 410 -34.65 -12.81 -19.56
C THR A 410 -33.73 -13.03 -20.74
N ASP A 411 -32.43 -12.96 -20.48
CA ASP A 411 -31.40 -13.26 -21.47
C ASP A 411 -30.71 -14.58 -21.17
N TYR A 412 -30.30 -15.24 -22.24
CA TYR A 412 -29.38 -16.35 -22.27
C TYR A 412 -28.04 -15.83 -22.77
N LEU A 413 -27.09 -15.64 -21.83
CA LEU A 413 -25.72 -15.27 -22.15
C LEU A 413 -24.87 -16.53 -22.26
N THR A 414 -24.23 -16.73 -23.40
CA THR A 414 -23.30 -17.84 -23.63
C THR A 414 -21.89 -17.32 -23.80
N LEU A 415 -20.97 -17.84 -22.99
CA LEU A 415 -19.53 -17.63 -23.11
C LEU A 415 -18.92 -18.82 -23.85
N THR A 416 -18.24 -18.57 -24.96
CA THR A 416 -17.53 -19.61 -25.71
C THR A 416 -16.03 -19.34 -25.72
N SER A 417 -15.23 -20.40 -25.66
CA SER A 417 -13.77 -20.36 -25.67
C SER A 417 -13.25 -21.50 -26.54
N GLN A 418 -12.04 -21.34 -27.08
CA GLN A 418 -11.36 -22.43 -27.78
C GLN A 418 -10.81 -23.50 -26.84
N VAL A 419 -10.64 -23.16 -25.55
CA VAL A 419 -9.96 -24.03 -24.56
C VAL A 419 -10.96 -24.69 -23.60
N TYR A 420 -12.03 -23.99 -23.26
CA TYR A 420 -13.00 -24.42 -22.24
C TYR A 420 -14.38 -24.70 -22.85
N PRO A 421 -15.17 -25.60 -22.26
CA PRO A 421 -16.55 -25.81 -22.69
C PRO A 421 -17.38 -24.52 -22.58
N PRO A 422 -18.45 -24.38 -23.37
CA PRO A 422 -19.30 -23.21 -23.30
C PRO A 422 -20.03 -23.12 -21.95
N TYR A 423 -20.21 -21.91 -21.47
CA TYR A 423 -21.00 -21.61 -20.27
C TYR A 423 -22.23 -20.81 -20.67
N THR A 424 -23.43 -21.27 -20.28
CA THR A 424 -24.68 -20.56 -20.56
C THR A 424 -25.34 -20.14 -19.25
N TYR A 425 -25.76 -18.89 -19.20
CA TYR A 425 -26.37 -18.24 -18.05
C TYR A 425 -27.73 -17.69 -18.43
N THR A 426 -28.73 -17.97 -17.59
CA THR A 426 -30.05 -17.34 -17.68
C THR A 426 -30.09 -16.19 -16.69
N HIS A 427 -30.35 -14.97 -17.16
CA HIS A 427 -30.23 -13.78 -16.32
C HIS A 427 -31.26 -12.70 -16.66
N PRO A 428 -31.87 -12.04 -15.67
CA PRO A 428 -32.79 -10.94 -15.94
C PRO A 428 -32.04 -9.67 -16.39
N VAL A 429 -32.66 -8.95 -17.32
CA VAL A 429 -32.21 -7.65 -17.80
C VAL A 429 -33.36 -6.63 -17.73
N LEU A 430 -33.01 -5.37 -17.48
CA LEU A 430 -33.96 -4.27 -17.35
C LEU A 430 -33.64 -3.18 -18.38
N SER A 431 -34.66 -2.70 -19.09
CA SER A 431 -34.49 -1.61 -20.06
C SER A 431 -34.41 -0.22 -19.41
N SER A 432 -33.53 0.62 -19.94
CA SER A 432 -33.48 2.06 -19.66
C SER A 432 -34.45 2.86 -20.55
N THR A 433 -34.49 4.18 -20.37
CA THR A 433 -35.29 5.12 -21.20
C THR A 433 -34.91 5.12 -22.67
N ASP A 434 -33.74 4.58 -23.02
CA ASP A 434 -33.25 4.47 -24.40
C ASP A 434 -33.41 3.05 -24.97
N GLY A 435 -34.17 2.18 -24.31
CA GLY A 435 -34.34 0.78 -24.69
C GLY A 435 -33.09 -0.09 -24.50
N ILE A 436 -32.09 0.39 -23.73
CA ILE A 436 -30.87 -0.35 -23.43
C ILE A 436 -31.17 -1.30 -22.27
N PHE A 437 -31.07 -2.60 -22.52
CA PHE A 437 -31.16 -3.63 -21.52
C PHE A 437 -29.81 -3.81 -20.83
N THR A 438 -29.81 -3.75 -19.50
CA THR A 438 -28.62 -4.01 -18.67
C THR A 438 -28.91 -5.13 -17.67
N SER A 439 -27.94 -6.01 -17.47
CA SER A 439 -28.01 -7.05 -16.43
C SER A 439 -28.03 -6.40 -15.04
N GLN A 440 -29.15 -6.54 -14.32
CA GLN A 440 -29.29 -6.01 -12.97
C GLN A 440 -30.07 -7.01 -12.08
N PRO A 441 -29.44 -7.59 -11.03
CA PRO A 441 -28.05 -7.37 -10.56
C PRO A 441 -26.99 -7.86 -11.58
N ALA A 442 -25.70 -7.63 -11.31
CA ALA A 442 -24.63 -8.16 -12.16
C ALA A 442 -24.72 -9.70 -12.28
N LEU A 443 -24.41 -10.25 -13.45
CA LEU A 443 -24.38 -11.68 -13.70
C LEU A 443 -23.25 -12.34 -12.91
N SER A 444 -23.54 -13.37 -12.13
CA SER A 444 -22.52 -14.16 -11.42
C SER A 444 -21.82 -15.14 -12.36
N LEU A 445 -20.50 -15.20 -12.29
CA LEU A 445 -19.65 -16.07 -13.10
C LEU A 445 -18.94 -17.15 -12.26
N THR A 446 -19.47 -17.52 -11.09
CA THR A 446 -18.82 -18.43 -10.13
C THR A 446 -18.35 -19.76 -10.72
N ASN A 447 -18.99 -20.25 -11.79
CA ASN A 447 -18.64 -21.51 -12.44
C ASN A 447 -17.84 -21.35 -13.74
N THR A 448 -17.54 -20.12 -14.16
CA THR A 448 -16.69 -19.84 -15.32
C THR A 448 -15.22 -20.02 -14.94
N THR A 449 -14.45 -20.70 -15.79
CA THR A 449 -13.01 -20.82 -15.58
C THR A 449 -12.31 -19.50 -15.91
N ILE A 450 -11.85 -18.78 -14.89
CA ILE A 450 -11.14 -17.51 -15.03
C ILE A 450 -9.75 -17.65 -14.40
N THR A 451 -8.69 -17.40 -15.18
CA THR A 451 -7.31 -17.40 -14.68
C THR A 451 -6.94 -16.07 -14.05
N ASP A 452 -5.83 -16.03 -13.32
CA ASP A 452 -5.34 -14.82 -12.64
C ASP A 452 -4.94 -13.69 -13.59
N VAL A 453 -4.56 -14.04 -14.83
CA VAL A 453 -4.22 -13.10 -15.91
C VAL A 453 -5.40 -12.83 -16.84
N GLY A 454 -6.55 -13.40 -16.51
CA GLY A 454 -7.79 -13.34 -17.28
C GLY A 454 -7.94 -14.46 -18.31
N THR A 455 -9.19 -14.70 -18.72
CA THR A 455 -9.53 -15.72 -19.71
C THR A 455 -10.34 -15.08 -20.85
N PRO A 456 -9.92 -15.24 -22.11
CA PRO A 456 -10.67 -14.73 -23.25
C PRO A 456 -11.91 -15.59 -23.54
N TYR A 457 -13.06 -14.93 -23.70
CA TYR A 457 -14.32 -15.53 -24.11
C TYR A 457 -14.99 -14.69 -25.18
N ASP A 458 -15.59 -15.36 -26.16
CA ASP A 458 -16.60 -14.77 -27.02
C ASP A 458 -17.95 -14.75 -26.28
N VAL A 459 -18.64 -13.61 -26.32
CA VAL A 459 -19.94 -13.43 -25.67
C VAL A 459 -21.04 -13.42 -26.71
N LEU A 460 -21.99 -14.32 -26.53
CA LEU A 460 -23.21 -14.38 -27.32
C LEU A 460 -24.41 -14.15 -26.40
N ILE A 461 -25.39 -13.38 -26.86
CA ILE A 461 -26.62 -13.10 -26.11
C ILE A 461 -27.80 -13.49 -26.97
N LYS A 462 -28.77 -14.17 -26.36
CA LYS A 462 -30.05 -14.52 -26.95
C LYS A 462 -31.16 -14.20 -25.95
N SER A 463 -32.31 -13.74 -26.43
CA SER A 463 -33.49 -13.51 -25.61
C SER A 463 -34.70 -14.20 -26.25
N PRO A 464 -35.71 -14.64 -25.49
CA PRO A 464 -36.91 -15.26 -26.06
C PRO A 464 -37.57 -14.36 -27.11
N GLY A 465 -37.81 -14.89 -28.32
CA GLY A 465 -38.34 -14.12 -29.46
C GLY A 465 -37.27 -13.45 -30.33
N TYR A 466 -35.98 -13.56 -29.97
CA TYR A 466 -34.88 -12.89 -30.66
C TYR A 466 -33.80 -13.87 -31.13
N LEU A 467 -33.18 -13.53 -32.25
CA LEU A 467 -31.99 -14.21 -32.78
C LEU A 467 -30.79 -13.97 -31.87
N GLN A 468 -29.97 -15.00 -31.69
CA GLN A 468 -28.70 -14.89 -30.97
C GLN A 468 -27.77 -13.96 -31.73
N LYS A 469 -27.00 -13.16 -30.99
CA LYS A 469 -25.98 -12.28 -31.53
C LYS A 469 -24.68 -12.47 -30.79
N LYS A 470 -23.57 -12.51 -31.53
CA LYS A 470 -22.22 -12.45 -31.00
C LYS A 470 -21.82 -10.98 -30.85
N PHE A 471 -21.52 -10.58 -29.62
CA PHE A 471 -21.17 -9.20 -29.28
C PHE A 471 -19.67 -8.92 -29.41
N GLY A 472 -18.85 -9.97 -29.31
CA GLY A 472 -17.40 -9.91 -29.46
C GLY A 472 -16.68 -10.66 -28.35
N SER A 473 -15.36 -10.51 -28.32
CA SER A 473 -14.50 -11.16 -27.32
C SER A 473 -14.21 -10.23 -26.15
N VAL A 474 -14.18 -10.79 -24.94
CA VAL A 474 -13.77 -10.11 -23.70
C VAL A 474 -12.78 -10.97 -22.94
N THR A 475 -11.79 -10.34 -22.31
CA THR A 475 -10.92 -11.02 -21.34
C THR A 475 -11.54 -10.86 -19.96
N LEU A 476 -12.10 -11.95 -19.42
CA LEU A 476 -12.68 -11.95 -18.09
C LEU A 476 -11.58 -12.03 -17.05
N LEU A 477 -11.59 -11.09 -16.10
CA LEU A 477 -10.71 -11.05 -14.95
C LEU A 477 -11.45 -11.55 -13.70
N PRO A 478 -10.73 -11.97 -12.65
CA PRO A 478 -11.32 -12.13 -11.32
C PRO A 478 -12.02 -10.85 -10.87
N GLY A 479 -13.20 -10.97 -10.26
CA GLY A 479 -14.00 -9.82 -9.80
C GLY A 479 -14.96 -9.24 -10.84
N GLU A 480 -15.26 -7.94 -10.73
CA GLU A 480 -16.25 -7.29 -11.58
C GLU A 480 -15.71 -7.07 -13.01
N ASN A 481 -16.49 -7.48 -14.00
CA ASN A 481 -16.23 -7.26 -15.42
C ASN A 481 -17.34 -6.40 -16.02
N ILE A 482 -16.98 -5.35 -16.76
CA ILE A 482 -17.93 -4.49 -17.46
C ILE A 482 -17.68 -4.63 -18.96
N THR A 483 -18.72 -4.96 -19.73
CA THR A 483 -18.60 -5.11 -21.18
C THR A 483 -18.34 -3.77 -21.87
N PRO A 484 -17.74 -3.75 -23.08
CA PRO A 484 -17.51 -2.52 -23.83
C PRO A 484 -18.78 -1.67 -24.02
N VAL A 485 -18.65 -0.35 -23.88
CA VAL A 485 -19.79 0.59 -23.98
C VAL A 485 -20.49 0.50 -25.34
N GLY A 486 -19.76 0.21 -26.41
CA GLY A 486 -20.31 0.07 -27.77
C GLY A 486 -21.33 -1.08 -27.91
N TRP A 487 -21.38 -2.03 -26.98
CA TRP A 487 -22.41 -3.07 -26.98
C TRP A 487 -23.81 -2.53 -26.73
N ARG A 488 -23.92 -1.36 -26.10
CA ARG A 488 -25.19 -0.65 -25.89
C ARG A 488 -25.88 -0.22 -27.18
N ASP A 489 -25.13 -0.15 -28.28
CA ASP A 489 -25.65 0.18 -29.60
C ASP A 489 -25.91 -1.06 -30.46
N ILE A 490 -25.44 -2.23 -30.02
CA ILE A 490 -25.71 -3.51 -30.70
C ILE A 490 -27.13 -3.94 -30.38
N LYS A 491 -27.89 -4.16 -31.45
CA LYS A 491 -29.29 -4.58 -31.40
C LYS A 491 -29.39 -6.07 -31.75
N ILE A 492 -30.04 -6.86 -30.88
CA ILE A 492 -30.46 -8.22 -31.24
C ILE A 492 -31.78 -8.17 -32.03
N LEU A 493 -31.88 -8.99 -33.06
CA LEU A 493 -32.99 -8.94 -34.02
C LEU A 493 -34.16 -9.82 -33.55
N ALA A 494 -35.37 -9.28 -33.63
CA ALA A 494 -36.59 -10.02 -33.31
C ALA A 494 -36.95 -11.02 -34.42
N GLY A 495 -37.59 -12.13 -34.06
CA GLY A 495 -38.21 -13.04 -35.02
C GLY A 495 -37.97 -14.52 -34.82
N ASP A 496 -37.21 -14.95 -33.81
CA ASP A 496 -37.05 -16.39 -33.51
C ASP A 496 -38.00 -16.79 -32.38
N PHE A 497 -39.18 -17.30 -32.76
CA PHE A 497 -40.26 -17.64 -31.84
C PHE A 497 -40.37 -19.14 -31.57
N ASP A 498 -39.51 -19.96 -32.17
CA ASP A 498 -39.40 -21.39 -31.89
C ASP A 498 -38.09 -21.79 -31.18
N SER A 499 -37.19 -20.82 -30.98
CA SER A 499 -35.90 -20.97 -30.29
C SER A 499 -34.90 -21.84 -31.04
N ASN A 500 -35.05 -22.03 -32.36
CA ASN A 500 -34.10 -22.77 -33.19
C ASN A 500 -32.90 -21.92 -33.66
N ASN A 501 -32.87 -20.62 -33.31
CA ASN A 501 -31.90 -19.62 -33.72
C ASN A 501 -31.89 -19.28 -35.22
N ILE A 502 -33.05 -19.40 -35.87
CA ILE A 502 -33.27 -19.11 -37.29
C ILE A 502 -34.61 -18.40 -37.41
N LEU A 503 -34.63 -17.23 -38.04
CA LEU A 503 -35.87 -16.58 -38.45
C LEU A 503 -36.28 -17.13 -39.82
N ASN A 504 -37.43 -17.81 -39.87
CA ASN A 504 -38.01 -18.30 -41.11
C ASN A 504 -39.55 -18.14 -41.16
N ILE A 505 -40.20 -18.73 -42.16
CA ILE A 505 -41.65 -18.63 -42.34
C ILE A 505 -42.47 -19.27 -41.20
N ILE A 506 -41.89 -20.25 -40.47
CA ILE A 506 -42.53 -20.88 -39.32
C ILE A 506 -42.69 -19.85 -38.19
N ASP A 507 -41.67 -19.04 -37.94
CA ASP A 507 -41.74 -17.96 -36.93
C ASP A 507 -42.79 -16.91 -37.29
N LEU A 508 -42.83 -16.49 -38.55
CA LEU A 508 -43.87 -15.59 -39.04
C LEU A 508 -45.26 -16.20 -38.86
N GLY A 509 -45.42 -17.48 -39.16
CA GLY A 509 -46.66 -18.22 -38.91
C GLY A 509 -47.06 -18.23 -37.44
N LYS A 510 -46.11 -18.42 -36.52
CA LYS A 510 -46.35 -18.35 -35.08
C LYS A 510 -46.81 -16.97 -34.64
N MET A 511 -46.14 -15.91 -35.10
CA MET A 511 -46.54 -14.54 -34.79
C MET A 511 -47.93 -14.20 -35.34
N LEU A 512 -48.21 -14.56 -36.58
CA LEU A 512 -49.52 -14.31 -37.20
C LEU A 512 -50.64 -15.13 -36.53
N SER A 513 -50.33 -16.28 -35.93
CA SER A 513 -51.32 -17.09 -35.23
C SER A 513 -51.95 -16.39 -34.01
N VAL A 514 -51.25 -15.41 -33.42
CA VAL A 514 -51.77 -14.64 -32.27
C VAL A 514 -52.40 -13.31 -32.68
N TYR A 515 -52.17 -12.84 -33.91
CA TYR A 515 -52.71 -11.58 -34.43
C TYR A 515 -54.16 -11.73 -34.93
N THR A 516 -55.10 -11.76 -33.98
CA THR A 516 -56.53 -12.02 -34.22
C THR A 516 -57.39 -10.77 -34.39
N ALA A 517 -56.83 -9.59 -34.12
CA ALA A 517 -57.46 -8.28 -34.24
C ALA A 517 -56.40 -7.23 -34.60
N LEU A 518 -56.81 -6.01 -34.93
CA LEU A 518 -55.88 -4.90 -35.22
C LEU A 518 -54.95 -4.54 -34.04
N SER A 519 -55.37 -4.89 -32.82
CA SER A 519 -54.61 -4.78 -31.58
C SER A 519 -55.03 -5.94 -30.68
N VAL A 520 -54.05 -6.73 -30.25
CA VAL A 520 -54.27 -7.89 -29.38
C VAL A 520 -53.59 -7.63 -28.04
N PRO A 521 -54.34 -7.56 -26.92
CA PRO A 521 -53.75 -7.33 -25.61
C PRO A 521 -52.71 -8.39 -25.23
N VAL A 522 -51.65 -7.96 -24.56
CA VAL A 522 -50.59 -8.85 -24.09
C VAL A 522 -50.99 -9.60 -22.83
N THR A 523 -50.66 -10.88 -22.83
CA THR A 523 -50.81 -11.87 -21.77
C THR A 523 -49.48 -12.59 -21.58
N ASP A 524 -49.32 -13.39 -20.54
CA ASP A 524 -48.08 -14.15 -20.33
C ASP A 524 -47.79 -15.17 -21.45
N LEU A 525 -48.83 -15.66 -22.15
CA LEU A 525 -48.68 -16.65 -23.21
C LEU A 525 -48.20 -16.04 -24.54
N ASN A 526 -48.52 -14.78 -24.83
CA ASN A 526 -48.22 -14.12 -26.10
C ASN A 526 -47.21 -12.95 -25.96
N ARG A 527 -46.69 -12.67 -24.76
CA ARG A 527 -45.72 -11.60 -24.48
C ARG A 527 -44.45 -11.62 -25.33
N ILE A 528 -44.07 -12.77 -25.87
CA ILE A 528 -42.90 -12.87 -26.75
C ILE A 528 -43.13 -12.21 -28.12
N TYR A 529 -44.40 -12.02 -28.52
CA TYR A 529 -44.77 -11.42 -29.80
C TYR A 529 -44.99 -9.90 -29.71
N ASP A 530 -44.98 -9.34 -28.50
CA ASP A 530 -44.94 -7.90 -28.24
C ASP A 530 -43.48 -7.45 -28.26
N ILE A 531 -43.07 -6.93 -29.41
CA ILE A 531 -41.68 -6.64 -29.77
C ILE A 531 -41.27 -5.26 -29.28
N ASP A 532 -42.16 -4.27 -29.33
CA ASP A 532 -41.86 -2.93 -28.83
C ASP A 532 -42.19 -2.71 -27.34
N ALA A 533 -42.83 -3.71 -26.71
CA ALA A 533 -43.18 -3.76 -25.30
C ALA A 533 -44.22 -2.69 -24.89
N ASP A 534 -45.14 -2.34 -25.79
CA ASP A 534 -46.23 -1.38 -25.54
C ASP A 534 -47.49 -2.02 -24.91
N ALA A 535 -47.43 -3.33 -24.61
CA ALA A 535 -48.51 -4.16 -24.08
C ALA A 535 -49.66 -4.47 -25.06
N SER A 536 -49.46 -4.26 -26.37
CA SER A 536 -50.40 -4.60 -27.43
C SER A 536 -49.69 -5.14 -28.67
N ILE A 537 -50.01 -6.37 -29.09
CA ILE A 537 -49.49 -6.91 -30.35
C ILE A 537 -50.27 -6.28 -31.52
N THR A 538 -49.60 -5.52 -32.37
CA THR A 538 -50.16 -4.82 -33.54
C THR A 538 -49.41 -5.17 -34.83
N ILE A 539 -49.83 -4.58 -35.94
CA ILE A 539 -49.08 -4.68 -37.21
C ILE A 539 -47.67 -4.09 -37.11
N SER A 540 -47.41 -3.19 -36.15
CA SER A 540 -46.09 -2.61 -35.93
C SER A 540 -45.08 -3.66 -35.46
N ASP A 541 -45.46 -4.55 -34.54
CA ASP A 541 -44.62 -5.68 -34.12
C ASP A 541 -44.27 -6.59 -35.29
N ILE A 542 -45.29 -6.95 -36.08
CA ILE A 542 -45.12 -7.80 -37.27
C ILE A 542 -44.18 -7.14 -38.26
N ALA A 543 -44.32 -5.83 -38.49
CA ALA A 543 -43.46 -5.07 -39.37
C ALA A 543 -41.99 -5.05 -38.90
N GLN A 544 -41.74 -4.98 -37.58
CA GLN A 544 -40.39 -5.09 -37.02
C GLN A 544 -39.75 -6.44 -37.38
N VAL A 545 -40.47 -7.55 -37.21
CA VAL A 545 -39.95 -8.89 -37.55
C VAL A 545 -39.74 -9.02 -39.06
N LEU A 546 -40.71 -8.61 -39.87
CA LEU A 546 -40.62 -8.67 -41.33
C LEU A 546 -39.47 -7.82 -41.88
N SER A 547 -39.09 -6.73 -41.20
CA SER A 547 -37.93 -5.92 -41.59
C SER A 547 -36.61 -6.69 -41.55
N ASN A 548 -36.54 -7.77 -40.77
CA ASN A 548 -35.39 -8.66 -40.72
C ASN A 548 -35.48 -9.79 -41.75
N TYR A 549 -36.67 -10.13 -42.26
CA TYR A 549 -36.91 -11.28 -43.14
C TYR A 549 -36.40 -11.05 -44.58
N THR A 550 -35.08 -10.98 -44.74
CA THR A 550 -34.38 -10.72 -46.02
C THR A 550 -34.05 -11.97 -46.82
N ALA A 551 -34.23 -13.17 -46.28
CA ALA A 551 -33.95 -14.46 -46.91
C ALA A 551 -34.92 -15.53 -46.38
N LEU A 552 -34.97 -16.70 -47.04
CA LEU A 552 -35.86 -17.79 -46.62
C LEU A 552 -35.60 -18.27 -45.19
N GLU A 553 -34.33 -18.28 -44.79
CA GLU A 553 -33.83 -18.58 -43.46
C GLU A 553 -32.75 -17.57 -43.10
N ILE A 554 -32.85 -16.98 -41.91
CA ILE A 554 -31.87 -16.03 -41.38
C ILE A 554 -31.36 -16.58 -40.06
N PRO A 555 -30.16 -17.16 -40.03
CA PRO A 555 -29.58 -17.66 -38.79
C PRO A 555 -29.16 -16.50 -37.89
N GLY A 556 -29.28 -16.72 -36.57
CA GLY A 556 -28.52 -15.96 -35.58
C GLY A 556 -27.03 -16.33 -35.62
N ASP A 557 -26.22 -15.60 -34.86
CA ASP A 557 -24.77 -15.81 -34.78
C ASP A 557 -24.37 -17.06 -33.98
#